data_AF-A0A520J8E6-F1
#
_entry.id   AF-A0A520J8E6-F1
#
_cell.length_a   1.000
_cell.length_b   1.000
_cell.length_c   1.000
_cell.angle_alpha   90.00
_cell.angle_beta   90.00
_cell.angle_gamma   90.00
#
_symmetry.space_group_name_H-M   'P 1'
#
loop_
_entity.id
_entity.type
_entity.pdbx_description
1 polymer ?
#
loop_
_entity_poly.entity_id
_entity_poly.type
_entity_poly.pdbx_seq_one_letter_code
_entity_poly.pdbx_strand_id
1 'polypeptide(L)'
;MRFDDSLKTILAADMATDFGAQSAWRQLVDLMGRGRAVVDEPAIARLWLLRQAVPVEVRAASARALAFAKPDARLVGFFAEDVLAIAAPVLRTATLEPDDWLALLPRLTPPSRSVLRHRRDLPAEVQRGLQSFGPTDFVLPQPEAPVEIEMAEAEPAAPEPIAPEPIALEPVPIEKAPVRDDPVAKLPEPAPTDIPELSLYAAPLSETPFMALGAVARGLPFVAEAFRHAKLAETEPAVVEPAGPAPADRFEISDLVARIEAFNRDRTVDAATPAPVAVEIEGFRFETDAQGIIRMVDGVARSALVGVSLAYAAQQGEAHLDGVAAGAFRRRSRFSDARLEVGGTRLLP
;
A
#
# COMPACT_ATOMS: atom_id res chain seq x y z
N MET A 1 -15.31 -24.68 24.09
CA MET A 1 -16.29 -23.67 23.63
C MET A 1 -16.08 -22.37 24.40
N ARG A 2 -15.23 -21.46 23.90
CA ARG A 2 -14.83 -20.20 24.58
C ARG A 2 -14.91 -18.97 23.65
N PHE A 3 -15.54 -19.12 22.49
CA PHE A 3 -15.48 -18.14 21.39
C PHE A 3 -16.38 -16.92 21.60
N ASP A 4 -17.53 -17.08 22.26
CA ASP A 4 -18.49 -16.00 22.50
C ASP A 4 -17.94 -14.86 23.38
N ASP A 5 -16.99 -15.15 24.27
CA ASP A 5 -16.50 -14.18 25.26
C ASP A 5 -15.56 -13.14 24.63
N SER A 6 -14.79 -13.55 23.61
CA SER A 6 -13.91 -12.67 22.84
C SER A 6 -14.70 -11.68 21.97
N LEU A 7 -15.79 -12.15 21.36
CA LEU A 7 -16.65 -11.33 20.51
C LEU A 7 -17.45 -10.33 21.36
N LYS A 8 -17.97 -10.75 22.53
CA LYS A 8 -18.58 -9.83 23.50
C LYS A 8 -17.62 -8.76 24.01
N THR A 9 -16.38 -9.11 24.30
CA THR A 9 -15.36 -8.16 24.79
C THR A 9 -15.00 -7.13 23.72
N ILE A 10 -14.92 -7.53 22.46
CA ILE A 10 -14.67 -6.63 21.33
C ILE A 10 -15.88 -5.71 21.09
N LEU A 11 -17.10 -6.22 21.26
CA LEU A 11 -18.33 -5.44 21.18
C LEU A 11 -18.51 -4.46 22.35
N ALA A 12 -17.85 -4.70 23.49
CA ALA A 12 -17.87 -3.84 24.68
C ALA A 12 -16.71 -2.84 24.73
N ALA A 13 -15.62 -3.07 23.99
CA ALA A 13 -14.51 -2.13 23.88
C ALA A 13 -14.97 -0.86 23.18
N ASP A 14 -14.54 0.30 23.69
CA ASP A 14 -15.06 1.61 23.34
C ASP A 14 -14.99 1.93 21.83
N MET A 15 -16.11 1.66 21.14
CA MET A 15 -16.27 1.90 19.69
C MET A 15 -16.64 3.35 19.37
N ALA A 16 -16.69 4.24 20.37
CA ALA A 16 -16.96 5.66 20.17
C ALA A 16 -15.76 6.41 19.55
N THR A 17 -14.58 5.78 19.53
CA THR A 17 -13.36 6.35 18.94
C THR A 17 -13.05 5.74 17.57
N ASP A 18 -12.49 6.55 16.67
CA ASP A 18 -12.07 6.09 15.33
C ASP A 18 -11.08 4.92 15.40
N PHE A 19 -10.20 4.91 16.39
CA PHE A 19 -9.23 3.84 16.61
C PHE A 19 -9.89 2.54 17.10
N GLY A 20 -10.90 2.63 17.97
CA GLY A 20 -11.70 1.50 18.41
C GLY A 20 -12.44 0.83 17.25
N ALA A 21 -13.08 1.63 16.39
CA ALA A 21 -13.77 1.14 15.21
C ALA A 21 -12.83 0.42 14.23
N GLN A 22 -11.65 0.99 13.96
CA GLN A 22 -10.62 0.35 13.12
C GLN A 22 -10.11 -0.97 13.70
N SER A 23 -9.93 -1.05 15.01
CA SER A 23 -9.47 -2.26 15.69
C SER A 23 -10.53 -3.36 15.65
N ALA A 24 -11.79 -3.02 15.97
CA ALA A 24 -12.92 -3.93 15.90
C ALA A 24 -13.15 -4.46 14.47
N TRP A 25 -13.02 -3.59 13.46
CA TRP A 25 -13.07 -3.98 12.05
C TRP A 25 -12.02 -5.04 11.71
N ARG A 26 -10.74 -4.77 12.02
CA ARG A 26 -9.65 -5.71 11.70
C ARG A 26 -9.84 -7.05 12.39
N GLN A 27 -10.28 -7.03 13.65
CA GLN A 27 -10.53 -8.25 14.42
C GLN A 27 -11.69 -9.06 13.85
N LEU A 28 -12.82 -8.44 13.52
CA LEU A 28 -13.96 -9.14 12.91
C LEU A 28 -13.57 -9.73 11.55
N VAL A 29 -12.92 -8.96 10.69
CA VAL A 29 -12.46 -9.45 9.37
C VAL A 29 -11.46 -10.59 9.51
N ASP A 30 -10.51 -10.51 10.45
CA ASP A 30 -9.54 -11.60 10.69
C ASP A 30 -10.21 -12.86 11.22
N LEU A 31 -11.14 -12.73 12.19
CA LEU A 31 -11.88 -13.87 12.75
C LEU A 31 -12.73 -14.56 11.68
N MET A 32 -13.48 -13.79 10.89
CA MET A 32 -14.33 -14.32 9.81
C MET A 32 -13.49 -14.90 8.68
N GLY A 33 -12.40 -14.23 8.29
CA GLY A 33 -11.48 -14.71 7.24
C GLY A 33 -10.78 -16.01 7.60
N ARG A 34 -10.46 -16.23 8.88
CA ARG A 34 -9.85 -17.49 9.37
C ARG A 34 -10.88 -18.57 9.73
N GLY A 35 -12.18 -18.34 9.50
CA GLY A 35 -13.24 -19.28 9.85
C GLY A 35 -13.40 -19.50 11.36
N ARG A 36 -12.96 -18.54 12.18
CA ARG A 36 -13.09 -18.57 13.66
C ARG A 36 -14.36 -17.88 14.17
N ALA A 37 -15.09 -17.23 13.27
CA ALA A 37 -16.40 -16.64 13.53
C ALA A 37 -17.36 -17.03 12.40
N VAL A 38 -18.65 -17.17 12.74
CA VAL A 38 -19.71 -17.41 11.77
C VAL A 38 -19.93 -16.14 10.95
N VAL A 39 -20.09 -16.30 9.64
CA VAL A 39 -20.42 -15.22 8.72
C VAL A 39 -21.94 -15.19 8.51
N ASP A 40 -22.65 -14.57 9.46
CA ASP A 40 -24.10 -14.43 9.46
C ASP A 40 -24.56 -12.98 9.22
N GLU A 41 -25.88 -12.79 9.09
CA GLU A 41 -26.47 -11.47 8.82
C GLU A 41 -26.10 -10.41 9.87
N PRO A 42 -26.15 -10.69 11.19
CA PRO A 42 -25.69 -9.75 12.22
C PRO A 42 -24.20 -9.37 12.10
N ALA A 43 -23.31 -10.34 11.82
CA ALA A 43 -21.88 -10.05 11.66
C ALA A 43 -21.62 -9.16 10.44
N ILE A 44 -22.30 -9.43 9.32
CA ILE A 44 -22.20 -8.59 8.11
C ILE A 44 -22.78 -7.19 8.36
N ALA A 45 -23.95 -7.08 9.02
CA ALA A 45 -24.53 -5.79 9.39
C ALA A 45 -23.61 -4.99 10.31
N ARG A 46 -22.88 -5.66 11.21
CA ARG A 46 -21.87 -5.02 12.06
C ARG A 46 -20.69 -4.47 11.26
N LEU A 47 -20.20 -5.21 10.26
CA LEU A 47 -19.16 -4.70 9.35
C LEU A 47 -19.65 -3.48 8.57
N TRP A 48 -20.90 -3.45 8.11
CA TRP A 48 -21.48 -2.27 7.46
C TRP A 48 -21.49 -1.03 8.35
N LEU A 49 -21.82 -1.17 9.63
CA LEU A 49 -21.78 -0.05 10.57
C LEU A 49 -20.34 0.45 10.79
N LEU A 50 -19.40 -0.48 11.02
CA LEU A 50 -17.99 -0.13 11.20
C LEU A 50 -17.38 0.53 9.96
N ARG A 51 -17.79 0.11 8.76
CA ARG A 51 -17.30 0.64 7.47
C ARG A 51 -17.38 2.17 7.40
N GLN A 52 -18.39 2.77 8.02
CA GLN A 52 -18.60 4.23 8.02
C GLN A 52 -17.51 5.00 8.77
N ALA A 53 -16.88 4.39 9.78
CA ALA A 53 -15.83 5.00 10.62
C ALA A 53 -14.42 4.52 10.26
N VAL A 54 -14.26 3.59 9.32
CA VAL A 54 -12.97 2.98 8.98
C VAL A 54 -12.44 3.56 7.66
N PRO A 55 -11.25 4.20 7.65
CA PRO A 55 -10.66 4.77 6.43
C PRO A 55 -10.41 3.73 5.32
N VAL A 56 -10.45 4.18 4.07
CA VAL A 56 -10.34 3.32 2.87
C VAL A 56 -9.03 2.53 2.86
N GLU A 57 -7.95 3.10 3.39
CA GLU A 57 -6.62 2.50 3.50
C GLU A 57 -6.64 1.29 4.42
N VAL A 58 -7.36 1.39 5.55
CA VAL A 58 -7.51 0.31 6.51
C VAL A 58 -8.36 -0.81 5.93
N ARG A 59 -9.46 -0.46 5.25
CA ARG A 59 -10.31 -1.46 4.57
C ARG A 59 -9.55 -2.18 3.46
N ALA A 60 -8.76 -1.45 2.67
CA ALA A 60 -7.91 -2.03 1.63
C ALA A 60 -6.81 -2.93 2.21
N ALA A 61 -6.21 -2.55 3.34
CA ALA A 61 -5.25 -3.41 4.05
C ALA A 61 -5.91 -4.72 4.54
N SER A 62 -7.09 -4.64 5.14
CA SER A 62 -7.86 -5.82 5.56
C SER A 62 -8.24 -6.72 4.39
N ALA A 63 -8.67 -6.14 3.26
CA ALA A 63 -8.99 -6.88 2.05
C ALA A 63 -7.78 -7.65 1.48
N ARG A 64 -6.59 -7.03 1.48
CA ARG A 64 -5.35 -7.72 1.07
C ARG A 64 -4.95 -8.84 2.03
N ALA A 65 -5.22 -8.69 3.33
CA ALA A 65 -4.94 -9.75 4.31
C ALA A 65 -5.81 -11.01 4.06
N LEU A 66 -7.00 -10.85 3.45
CA LEU A 66 -7.85 -11.97 3.04
C LEU A 66 -7.34 -12.73 1.80
N ALA A 67 -6.35 -12.21 1.07
CA ALA A 67 -5.87 -12.81 -0.16
C ALA A 67 -5.36 -14.26 0.01
N PHE A 68 -4.92 -14.62 1.21
CA PHE A 68 -4.41 -15.95 1.56
C PHE A 68 -5.40 -16.77 2.41
N ALA A 69 -6.61 -16.27 2.60
CA ALA A 69 -7.67 -16.93 3.35
C ALA A 69 -8.70 -17.57 2.40
N LYS A 70 -9.62 -18.36 2.97
CA LYS A 70 -10.82 -18.87 2.27
C LYS A 70 -12.07 -18.24 2.87
N PRO A 71 -12.32 -16.94 2.60
CA PRO A 71 -13.47 -16.24 3.15
C PRO A 71 -14.79 -16.81 2.60
N ASP A 72 -15.83 -16.82 3.43
CA ASP A 72 -17.19 -17.17 3.04
C ASP A 72 -17.75 -16.23 1.95
N ALA A 73 -18.69 -16.73 1.13
CA ALA A 73 -19.31 -15.99 0.03
C ALA A 73 -19.93 -14.66 0.49
N ARG A 74 -20.52 -14.59 1.68
CA ARG A 74 -21.09 -13.34 2.22
C ARG A 74 -20.01 -12.30 2.52
N LEU A 75 -18.87 -12.74 3.07
CA LEU A 75 -17.75 -11.84 3.34
C LEU A 75 -17.10 -11.36 2.05
N VAL A 76 -16.98 -12.23 1.04
CA VAL A 76 -16.53 -11.84 -0.30
C VAL A 76 -17.48 -10.80 -0.90
N GLY A 77 -18.79 -11.05 -0.86
CA GLY A 77 -19.81 -10.12 -1.34
C GLY A 77 -19.73 -8.75 -0.66
N PHE A 78 -19.54 -8.74 0.66
CA PHE A 78 -19.36 -7.50 1.43
C PHE A 78 -18.18 -6.65 0.92
N PHE A 79 -17.00 -7.25 0.70
CA PHE A 79 -15.85 -6.52 0.16
C PHE A 79 -16.00 -6.17 -1.31
N ALA A 80 -16.72 -6.99 -2.07
CA ALA A 80 -16.91 -6.80 -3.51
C ALA A 80 -17.82 -5.60 -3.86
N GLU A 81 -18.65 -5.16 -2.91
CA GLU A 81 -19.48 -3.96 -2.99
C GLU A 81 -18.74 -2.66 -2.61
N ASP A 82 -17.46 -2.74 -2.23
CA ASP A 82 -16.64 -1.55 -1.98
C ASP A 82 -15.96 -1.04 -3.26
N VAL A 83 -15.20 0.06 -3.14
CA VAL A 83 -14.42 0.61 -4.24
C VAL A 83 -13.44 -0.43 -4.78
N LEU A 84 -13.07 -0.30 -6.06
CA LEU A 84 -12.27 -1.30 -6.77
C LEU A 84 -10.95 -1.63 -6.06
N ALA A 85 -10.30 -0.65 -5.43
CA ALA A 85 -9.06 -0.85 -4.68
C ALA A 85 -9.19 -1.84 -3.51
N ILE A 86 -10.41 -2.01 -2.98
CA ILE A 86 -10.77 -2.91 -1.88
C ILE A 86 -11.34 -4.22 -2.43
N ALA A 87 -12.23 -4.16 -3.42
CA ALA A 87 -12.87 -5.33 -4.01
C ALA A 87 -11.88 -6.24 -4.77
N ALA A 88 -11.01 -5.64 -5.58
CA ALA A 88 -10.11 -6.38 -6.49
C ALA A 88 -9.19 -7.40 -5.80
N PRO A 89 -8.49 -7.11 -4.68
CA PRO A 89 -7.64 -8.12 -4.02
C PRO A 89 -8.43 -9.34 -3.54
N VAL A 90 -9.68 -9.18 -3.08
CA VAL A 90 -10.51 -10.29 -2.63
C VAL A 90 -11.05 -11.09 -3.82
N LEU A 91 -11.57 -10.42 -4.86
CA LEU A 91 -12.15 -11.08 -6.03
C LEU A 91 -11.14 -11.90 -6.84
N ARG A 92 -9.86 -11.47 -6.85
CA ARG A 92 -8.78 -12.17 -7.55
C ARG A 92 -8.40 -13.50 -6.90
N THR A 93 -8.59 -13.65 -5.60
CA THR A 93 -8.12 -14.83 -4.85
C THR A 93 -9.26 -15.68 -4.28
N ALA A 94 -10.47 -15.15 -4.19
CA ALA A 94 -11.61 -15.87 -3.65
C ALA A 94 -11.90 -17.18 -4.42
N THR A 95 -12.03 -18.26 -3.67
CA THR A 95 -12.55 -19.56 -4.13
C THR A 95 -13.92 -19.77 -3.52
N LEU A 96 -14.96 -19.70 -4.35
CA LEU A 96 -16.36 -19.94 -4.01
C LEU A 96 -16.95 -21.00 -4.94
N GLU A 97 -18.04 -21.62 -4.53
CA GLU A 97 -18.82 -22.54 -5.36
C GLU A 97 -19.48 -21.79 -6.54
N PRO A 98 -19.84 -22.48 -7.64
CA PRO A 98 -20.47 -21.86 -8.80
C PRO A 98 -21.74 -21.07 -8.46
N ASP A 99 -22.61 -21.63 -7.63
CA ASP A 99 -23.88 -20.98 -7.23
C ASP A 99 -23.64 -19.69 -6.44
N ASP A 100 -22.64 -19.66 -5.55
CA ASP A 100 -22.27 -18.48 -4.80
C ASP A 100 -21.71 -17.38 -5.72
N TRP A 101 -20.89 -17.75 -6.70
CA TRP A 101 -20.44 -16.81 -7.72
C TRP A 101 -21.59 -16.22 -8.51
N LEU A 102 -22.51 -17.06 -8.98
CA LEU A 102 -23.66 -16.63 -9.77
C LEU A 102 -24.58 -15.70 -8.95
N ALA A 103 -24.76 -15.96 -7.67
CA ALA A 103 -25.52 -15.09 -6.76
C ALA A 103 -24.83 -13.72 -6.55
N LEU A 104 -23.50 -13.65 -6.63
CA LEU A 104 -22.74 -12.40 -6.49
C LEU A 104 -22.75 -11.55 -7.76
N LEU A 105 -22.70 -12.15 -8.97
CA LEU A 105 -22.51 -11.41 -10.23
C LEU A 105 -23.43 -10.18 -10.42
N PRO A 106 -24.75 -10.24 -10.12
CA PRO A 106 -25.65 -9.11 -10.30
C PRO A 106 -25.36 -7.94 -9.35
N ARG A 107 -24.74 -8.20 -8.19
CA ARG A 107 -24.42 -7.19 -7.16
C ARG A 107 -23.10 -6.48 -7.43
N LEU A 108 -22.24 -7.05 -8.27
CA LEU A 108 -20.94 -6.49 -8.59
C LEU A 108 -21.06 -5.21 -9.40
N THR A 109 -20.08 -4.32 -9.26
CA THR A 109 -19.92 -3.18 -10.17
C THR A 109 -19.31 -3.63 -11.50
N PRO A 110 -19.46 -2.86 -12.59
CA PRO A 110 -18.79 -3.16 -13.86
C PRO A 110 -17.27 -3.38 -13.74
N PRO A 111 -16.51 -2.54 -13.00
CA PRO A 111 -15.08 -2.79 -12.79
C PRO A 111 -14.79 -4.08 -12.03
N SER A 112 -15.59 -4.43 -11.01
CA SER A 112 -15.46 -5.70 -10.28
C SER A 112 -15.73 -6.92 -11.17
N ARG A 113 -16.73 -6.86 -12.06
CA ARG A 113 -16.95 -7.91 -13.07
C ARG A 113 -15.80 -8.00 -14.07
N SER A 114 -15.21 -6.87 -14.47
CA SER A 114 -13.99 -6.86 -15.29
C SER A 114 -12.83 -7.58 -14.63
N VAL A 115 -12.63 -7.43 -13.31
CA VAL A 115 -11.62 -8.21 -12.56
C VAL A 115 -11.85 -9.71 -12.71
N LEU A 116 -13.09 -10.18 -12.59
CA LEU A 116 -13.42 -11.59 -12.74
C LEU A 116 -13.22 -12.10 -14.18
N ARG A 117 -13.45 -11.28 -15.21
CA ARG A 117 -13.19 -11.68 -16.61
C ARG A 117 -11.72 -11.98 -16.90
N HIS A 118 -10.80 -11.45 -16.11
CA HIS A 118 -9.36 -11.74 -16.26
C HIS A 118 -8.91 -12.99 -15.49
N ARG A 119 -9.79 -13.61 -14.68
CA ARG A 119 -9.50 -14.88 -14.02
C ARG A 119 -9.63 -16.04 -15.00
N ARG A 120 -8.69 -16.99 -14.89
CA ARG A 120 -8.63 -18.19 -15.74
C ARG A 120 -9.19 -19.45 -15.06
N ASP A 121 -9.43 -19.36 -13.75
CA ASP A 121 -9.81 -20.46 -12.85
C ASP A 121 -11.31 -20.48 -12.52
N LEU A 122 -12.11 -19.62 -13.15
CA LEU A 122 -13.56 -19.55 -12.89
C LEU A 122 -14.31 -20.72 -13.55
N PRO A 123 -15.35 -21.28 -12.89
CA PRO A 123 -16.22 -22.29 -13.50
C PRO A 123 -16.89 -21.79 -14.79
N ALA A 124 -17.12 -22.68 -15.75
CA ALA A 124 -17.70 -22.34 -17.04
C ALA A 124 -19.10 -21.69 -16.94
N GLU A 125 -19.88 -22.04 -15.92
CA GLU A 125 -21.18 -21.45 -15.63
C GLU A 125 -21.07 -19.98 -15.23
N VAL A 126 -20.08 -19.65 -14.40
CA VAL A 126 -19.78 -18.28 -13.98
C VAL A 126 -19.26 -17.45 -15.15
N GLN A 127 -18.41 -18.04 -16.00
CA GLN A 127 -17.94 -17.39 -17.23
C GLN A 127 -19.11 -17.05 -18.17
N ARG A 128 -20.06 -17.97 -18.37
CA ARG A 128 -21.31 -17.72 -19.13
C ARG A 128 -22.16 -16.65 -18.45
N GLY A 129 -22.29 -16.69 -17.12
CA GLY A 129 -22.97 -15.65 -16.35
C GLY A 129 -22.37 -14.26 -16.56
N LEU A 130 -21.03 -14.13 -16.56
CA LEU A 130 -20.33 -12.87 -16.81
C LEU A 130 -20.54 -12.33 -18.25
N GLN A 131 -20.75 -13.21 -19.23
CA GLN A 131 -21.02 -12.80 -20.62
C GLN A 131 -22.40 -12.14 -20.78
N SER A 132 -23.37 -12.44 -19.91
CA SER A 132 -24.72 -11.85 -20.00
C SER A 132 -24.77 -10.36 -19.68
N PHE A 133 -23.78 -9.84 -18.93
CA PHE A 133 -23.66 -8.43 -18.56
C PHE A 133 -22.98 -7.56 -19.63
N GLY A 134 -22.58 -8.17 -20.76
CA GLY A 134 -21.68 -7.63 -21.79
C GLY A 134 -21.71 -6.11 -22.03
N PRO A 135 -22.68 -5.54 -22.77
CA PRO A 135 -22.61 -4.15 -23.21
C PRO A 135 -22.48 -3.13 -22.07
N THR A 136 -23.15 -3.39 -20.94
CA THR A 136 -23.19 -2.50 -19.77
C THR A 136 -21.84 -2.37 -19.07
N ASP A 137 -20.96 -3.37 -19.21
CA ASP A 137 -19.68 -3.40 -18.50
C ASP A 137 -18.52 -2.72 -19.23
N PHE A 138 -18.70 -2.45 -20.53
CA PHE A 138 -17.72 -1.74 -21.35
C PHE A 138 -18.06 -0.25 -21.48
N VAL A 139 -19.11 0.23 -20.81
CA VAL A 139 -19.42 1.65 -20.69
C VAL A 139 -18.44 2.26 -19.70
N LEU A 140 -17.52 3.09 -20.21
CA LEU A 140 -16.71 3.95 -19.36
C LEU A 140 -17.64 4.82 -18.52
N PRO A 141 -17.43 4.93 -17.19
CA PRO A 141 -18.08 5.99 -16.43
C PRO A 141 -17.76 7.29 -17.15
N GLN A 142 -18.80 7.98 -17.66
CA GLN A 142 -18.60 9.38 -17.97
C GLN A 142 -18.08 10.00 -16.68
N PRO A 143 -16.96 10.76 -16.71
CA PRO A 143 -16.64 11.55 -15.55
C PRO A 143 -17.92 12.30 -15.19
N GLU A 144 -18.35 12.24 -13.93
CA GLU A 144 -19.34 13.21 -13.44
C GLU A 144 -18.89 14.53 -14.04
N ALA A 145 -19.76 15.10 -14.89
CA ALA A 145 -19.47 16.39 -15.52
C ALA A 145 -18.91 17.25 -14.39
N PRO A 146 -17.76 17.92 -14.59
CA PRO A 146 -17.22 18.79 -13.56
C PRO A 146 -18.43 19.53 -13.03
N VAL A 147 -18.72 19.39 -11.74
CA VAL A 147 -19.57 20.37 -11.11
C VAL A 147 -18.82 21.64 -11.44
N GLU A 148 -19.33 22.39 -12.41
CA GLU A 148 -18.96 23.76 -12.63
C GLU A 148 -19.28 24.35 -11.27
N ILE A 149 -18.25 24.39 -10.44
CA ILE A 149 -18.18 25.38 -9.40
C ILE A 149 -18.26 26.62 -10.27
N GLU A 150 -19.47 27.18 -10.37
CA GLU A 150 -19.67 28.55 -10.76
C GLU A 150 -18.77 29.33 -9.79
N MET A 151 -17.52 29.51 -10.20
CA MET A 151 -16.81 30.73 -9.90
C MET A 151 -17.73 31.77 -10.48
N ALA A 152 -18.63 32.28 -9.62
CA ALA A 152 -19.43 33.44 -9.91
C ALA A 152 -18.46 34.46 -10.48
N GLU A 153 -18.57 34.65 -11.79
CA GLU A 153 -17.85 35.65 -12.52
C GLU A 153 -18.28 36.95 -11.87
N ALA A 154 -17.37 37.54 -11.10
CA ALA A 154 -17.60 38.81 -10.45
C ALA A 154 -17.77 39.83 -11.57
N GLU A 155 -19.02 40.07 -11.93
CA GLU A 155 -19.44 41.14 -12.81
C GLU A 155 -18.85 42.45 -12.25
N PRO A 156 -18.19 43.29 -13.07
CA PRO A 156 -17.62 44.53 -12.58
C PRO A 156 -18.76 45.48 -12.26
N ALA A 157 -19.18 45.50 -11.00
CA ALA A 157 -20.13 46.47 -10.49
C ALA A 157 -19.49 47.87 -10.58
N ALA A 158 -19.99 48.69 -11.50
CA ALA A 158 -19.69 50.11 -11.56
C ALA A 158 -20.10 50.77 -10.24
N PRO A 159 -19.24 51.64 -9.65
CA PRO A 159 -19.58 52.31 -8.39
C PRO A 159 -20.63 53.40 -8.63
N GLU A 160 -21.84 53.19 -8.13
CA GLU A 160 -22.80 54.29 -7.92
C GLU A 160 -22.39 55.12 -6.68
N PRO A 161 -22.51 56.46 -6.74
CA PRO A 161 -22.04 57.34 -5.69
C PRO A 161 -23.02 57.37 -4.51
N ILE A 162 -22.61 56.81 -3.37
CA ILE A 162 -23.34 56.96 -2.11
C ILE A 162 -22.86 58.25 -1.45
N ALA A 163 -23.75 59.24 -1.37
CA ALA A 163 -23.53 60.47 -0.62
C ALA A 163 -23.43 60.18 0.89
N PRO A 164 -22.49 60.80 1.63
CA PRO A 164 -22.38 60.60 3.07
C PRO A 164 -23.38 61.46 3.83
N GLU A 165 -24.34 60.83 4.52
CA GLU A 165 -25.01 61.44 5.69
C GLU A 165 -24.17 61.15 6.96
N PRO A 166 -24.01 62.14 7.86
CA PRO A 166 -23.06 62.04 8.97
C PRO A 166 -23.63 61.21 10.13
N ILE A 167 -22.98 60.10 10.45
CA ILE A 167 -23.20 59.37 11.70
C ILE A 167 -22.35 60.03 12.79
N ALA A 168 -23.01 60.64 13.77
CA ALA A 168 -22.37 61.14 14.98
C ALA A 168 -21.92 59.94 15.85
N LEU A 169 -20.61 59.75 15.97
CA LEU A 169 -20.00 58.85 16.94
C LEU A 169 -19.36 59.71 18.04
N GLU A 170 -19.85 59.57 19.27
CA GLU A 170 -19.18 60.09 20.46
C GLU A 170 -17.80 59.42 20.61
N PRO A 171 -16.73 60.16 20.93
CA PRO A 171 -15.41 59.59 21.06
C PRO A 171 -15.26 58.83 22.40
N VAL A 172 -15.06 57.52 22.32
CA VAL A 172 -14.54 56.72 23.44
C VAL A 172 -13.03 57.00 23.54
N PRO A 173 -12.51 57.49 24.68
CA PRO A 173 -11.07 57.75 24.83
C PRO A 173 -10.26 56.45 24.79
N ILE A 174 -9.32 56.35 23.85
CA ILE A 174 -8.30 55.30 23.85
C ILE A 174 -7.22 55.72 24.85
N GLU A 175 -7.28 55.17 26.05
CA GLU A 175 -6.22 55.33 27.05
C GLU A 175 -4.96 54.59 26.57
N LYS A 176 -3.89 55.34 26.35
CA LYS A 176 -2.59 54.83 25.90
C LYS A 176 -1.94 54.11 27.09
N ALA A 177 -1.91 52.78 27.05
CA ALA A 177 -1.14 51.98 28.02
C ALA A 177 0.33 52.45 28.02
N PRO A 178 0.95 52.67 29.20
CA PRO A 178 2.33 53.10 29.27
C PRO A 178 3.25 51.99 28.75
N VAL A 179 4.09 52.34 27.78
CA VAL A 179 5.26 51.54 27.39
C VAL A 179 6.18 51.50 28.61
N ARG A 180 6.29 50.32 29.22
CA ARG A 180 7.27 50.04 30.26
C ARG A 180 8.53 49.59 29.53
N ASP A 181 9.55 50.45 29.54
CA ASP A 181 10.92 50.08 29.14
C ASP A 181 11.50 49.13 30.20
N ASP A 182 11.15 47.85 30.12
CA ASP A 182 11.90 46.81 30.79
C ASP A 182 13.10 46.45 29.89
N PRO A 183 14.35 46.43 30.40
CA PRO A 183 15.49 46.07 29.58
C PRO A 183 15.33 44.62 29.14
N VAL A 184 15.42 44.39 27.83
CA VAL A 184 15.46 43.06 27.21
C VAL A 184 16.53 42.24 27.92
N ALA A 185 16.08 41.29 28.76
CA ALA A 185 16.96 40.29 29.33
C ALA A 185 17.56 39.51 28.15
N LYS A 186 18.87 39.64 27.99
CA LYS A 186 19.67 38.94 27.01
C LYS A 186 19.37 37.44 27.14
N LEU A 187 18.73 36.87 26.13
CA LEU A 187 18.49 35.43 26.05
C LEU A 187 19.87 34.74 26.22
N PRO A 188 20.04 33.81 27.16
CA PRO A 188 21.31 33.10 27.28
C PRO A 188 21.60 32.39 25.96
N GLU A 189 22.78 32.63 25.41
CA GLU A 189 23.33 31.83 24.32
C GLU A 189 23.21 30.35 24.71
N PRO A 190 22.65 29.48 23.85
CA PRO A 190 22.60 28.06 24.15
C PRO A 190 24.05 27.58 24.30
N ALA A 191 24.39 27.09 25.50
CA ALA A 191 25.64 26.41 25.73
C ALA A 191 25.82 25.30 24.68
N PRO A 192 27.03 25.06 24.16
CA PRO A 192 27.28 23.95 23.26
C PRO A 192 26.88 22.68 24.01
N THR A 193 25.74 22.14 23.63
CA THR A 193 25.32 20.83 24.10
C THR A 193 26.17 19.88 23.28
N ASP A 194 27.13 19.21 23.92
CA ASP A 194 27.73 18.00 23.37
C ASP A 194 26.59 16.99 23.21
N ILE A 195 25.89 17.09 22.08
CA ILE A 195 25.10 15.99 21.56
C ILE A 195 26.18 15.02 21.08
N PRO A 196 26.40 13.87 21.73
CA PRO A 196 27.22 12.85 21.09
C PRO A 196 26.55 12.61 19.74
N GLU A 197 27.27 12.87 18.65
CA GLU A 197 26.87 12.46 17.32
C GLU A 197 26.64 10.95 17.39
N LEU A 198 25.40 10.56 17.67
CA LEU A 198 24.90 9.23 17.40
C LEU A 198 24.83 9.15 15.88
N SER A 199 26.00 8.90 15.29
CA SER A 199 26.16 8.41 13.93
C SER A 199 25.47 7.05 13.88
N LEU A 200 24.14 7.09 13.80
CA LEU A 200 23.30 5.91 13.64
C LEU A 200 23.30 5.40 12.19
N TYR A 201 24.04 6.05 11.29
CA TYR A 201 24.16 5.63 9.89
C TYR A 201 25.52 5.99 9.27
N ALA A 202 26.60 5.49 9.86
CA ALA A 202 27.81 5.20 9.09
C ALA A 202 27.88 3.69 8.85
N ALA A 203 27.00 3.18 7.99
CA ALA A 203 27.23 1.87 7.41
C ALA A 203 28.58 1.91 6.68
N PRO A 204 29.46 0.90 6.84
CA PRO A 204 30.72 0.89 6.10
C PRO A 204 30.39 0.94 4.61
N LEU A 205 30.80 2.01 3.94
CA LEU A 205 30.74 2.09 2.48
C LEU A 205 31.69 1.01 1.96
N SER A 206 31.15 -0.13 1.52
CA SER A 206 31.93 -1.14 0.82
C SER A 206 32.27 -0.65 -0.58
N GLU A 207 33.48 -0.92 -1.07
CA GLU A 207 33.91 -0.54 -2.42
C GLU A 207 33.10 -1.20 -3.54
N THR A 208 32.27 -2.20 -3.23
CA THR A 208 31.38 -2.86 -4.19
C THR A 208 29.90 -2.60 -3.88
N PRO A 209 29.06 -2.31 -4.90
CA PRO A 209 27.68 -1.86 -4.72
C PRO A 209 26.68 -2.96 -4.34
N PHE A 210 27.08 -4.23 -4.27
CA PHE A 210 26.19 -5.34 -3.92
C PHE A 210 26.88 -6.34 -2.99
N MET A 211 26.59 -6.26 -1.69
CA MET A 211 26.96 -7.25 -0.68
C MET A 211 25.70 -7.89 -0.11
N ALA A 212 25.76 -9.19 0.16
CA ALA A 212 24.66 -9.89 0.85
C ALA A 212 24.45 -9.28 2.24
N LEU A 213 23.20 -8.98 2.60
CA LEU A 213 22.84 -8.34 3.88
C LEU A 213 23.44 -9.08 5.11
N GLY A 214 23.58 -10.40 5.04
CA GLY A 214 24.21 -11.21 6.09
C GLY A 214 25.69 -10.95 6.31
N ALA A 215 26.43 -10.46 5.30
CA ALA A 215 27.83 -10.06 5.45
C ALA A 215 27.96 -8.73 6.21
N VAL A 216 27.04 -7.79 5.97
CA VAL A 216 26.97 -6.52 6.70
C VAL A 216 26.54 -6.74 8.14
N ALA A 217 25.52 -7.59 8.37
CA ALA A 217 25.02 -7.90 9.70
C ALA A 217 26.08 -8.54 10.60
N ARG A 218 26.96 -9.39 10.05
CA ARG A 218 28.08 -10.00 10.80
C ARG A 218 29.14 -9.00 11.28
N GLY A 219 29.24 -7.85 10.62
CA GLY A 219 30.16 -6.77 11.01
C GLY A 219 29.63 -5.87 12.14
N LEU A 220 28.36 -6.00 12.53
CA LEU A 220 27.79 -5.20 13.60
C LEU A 220 28.39 -5.59 14.96
N PRO A 221 28.74 -4.62 15.83
CA PRO A 221 29.45 -4.89 17.09
C PRO A 221 28.75 -5.93 17.96
N PHE A 222 27.43 -5.81 18.12
CA PHE A 222 26.62 -6.72 18.93
C PHE A 222 26.55 -8.14 18.34
N VAL A 223 26.50 -8.26 17.01
CA VAL A 223 26.43 -9.57 16.33
C VAL A 223 27.79 -10.27 16.42
N ALA A 224 28.88 -9.54 16.21
CA ALA A 224 30.24 -10.05 16.36
C ALA A 224 30.54 -10.45 17.81
N GLU A 225 29.98 -9.75 18.79
CA GLU A 225 30.04 -10.12 20.21
C GLU A 225 29.21 -11.37 20.51
N ALA A 226 27.98 -11.47 20.01
CA ALA A 226 27.15 -12.68 20.16
C ALA A 226 27.84 -13.94 19.62
N PHE A 227 28.52 -13.87 18.46
CA PHE A 227 29.30 -14.99 17.93
C PHE A 227 30.50 -15.36 18.80
N ARG A 228 31.16 -14.38 19.44
CA ARG A 228 32.26 -14.65 20.39
C ARG A 228 31.73 -15.36 21.64
N HIS A 229 30.59 -14.94 22.16
CA HIS A 229 29.94 -15.61 23.29
C HIS A 229 29.49 -17.03 22.95
N ALA A 230 28.93 -17.26 21.76
CA ALA A 230 28.55 -18.61 21.31
C ALA A 230 29.78 -19.53 21.19
N LYS A 231 30.88 -19.03 20.62
CA LYS A 231 32.14 -19.79 20.50
C LYS A 231 32.78 -20.11 21.86
N LEU A 232 32.65 -19.20 22.83
CA LEU A 232 33.11 -19.44 24.21
C LEU A 232 32.23 -20.48 24.91
N ALA A 233 30.91 -20.45 24.70
CA ALA A 233 29.97 -21.44 25.23
C ALA A 233 30.21 -22.86 24.66
N GLU A 234 30.71 -22.99 23.42
CA GLU A 234 31.13 -24.28 22.85
C GLU A 234 32.40 -24.85 23.50
N THR A 235 33.18 -24.03 24.22
CA THR A 235 34.46 -24.44 24.82
C THR A 235 34.34 -24.77 26.32
N GLU A 236 33.20 -24.45 26.95
CA GLU A 236 32.95 -24.81 28.34
C GLU A 236 32.52 -26.29 28.45
N PRO A 237 33.07 -27.06 29.42
CA PRO A 237 32.63 -28.43 29.63
C PRO A 237 31.17 -28.44 30.08
N ALA A 238 30.34 -29.20 29.38
CA ALA A 238 28.92 -29.34 29.67
C ALA A 238 28.69 -29.72 31.15
N VAL A 239 28.06 -28.82 31.89
CA VAL A 239 27.52 -29.13 33.22
C VAL A 239 26.38 -30.12 33.00
N VAL A 240 26.58 -31.36 33.46
CA VAL A 240 25.59 -32.44 33.38
C VAL A 240 24.46 -32.12 34.36
N GLU A 241 23.40 -31.48 33.88
CA GLU A 241 22.11 -31.47 34.59
C GLU A 241 21.44 -32.85 34.49
N PRO A 242 20.79 -33.33 35.56
CA PRO A 242 20.12 -34.63 35.55
C PRO A 242 18.93 -34.61 34.58
N ALA A 243 18.90 -35.60 33.69
CA ALA A 243 17.90 -35.78 32.65
C ALA A 243 16.46 -35.88 33.20
N GLY A 244 15.69 -34.79 33.07
CA GLY A 244 14.23 -34.82 33.07
C GLY A 244 13.68 -35.23 31.69
N PRO A 245 12.48 -35.81 31.60
CA PRO A 245 11.91 -36.27 30.33
C PRO A 245 11.74 -35.11 29.34
N ALA A 246 12.19 -35.34 28.10
CA ALA A 246 12.19 -34.38 27.01
C ALA A 246 10.79 -33.79 26.73
N PRO A 247 10.63 -32.47 26.66
CA PRO A 247 9.43 -31.89 26.05
C PRO A 247 9.51 -32.08 24.54
N ALA A 248 8.64 -32.95 24.01
CA ALA A 248 8.32 -32.96 22.59
C ALA A 248 7.66 -31.63 22.19
N ASP A 249 8.01 -31.14 21.00
CA ASP A 249 7.43 -30.00 20.26
C ASP A 249 7.60 -28.58 20.84
N ARG A 250 8.85 -28.12 20.98
CA ARG A 250 9.14 -26.68 20.78
C ARG A 250 9.84 -26.50 19.44
N PHE A 251 9.21 -25.75 18.54
CA PHE A 251 9.88 -25.24 17.34
C PHE A 251 10.92 -24.21 17.78
N GLU A 252 12.19 -24.59 17.76
CA GLU A 252 13.28 -23.66 18.04
C GLU A 252 13.60 -22.83 16.80
N ILE A 253 13.91 -21.54 17.01
CA ILE A 253 14.26 -20.61 15.92
C ILE A 253 15.43 -21.15 15.07
N SER A 254 16.35 -21.89 15.71
CA SER A 254 17.50 -22.54 15.08
C SER A 254 17.10 -23.53 13.97
N ASP A 255 16.05 -24.32 14.18
CA ASP A 255 15.57 -25.30 13.18
C ASP A 255 14.95 -24.60 11.97
N LEU A 256 14.25 -23.49 12.21
CA LEU A 256 13.67 -22.68 11.14
C LEU A 256 14.77 -22.01 10.30
N VAL A 257 15.80 -21.46 10.95
CA VAL A 257 16.94 -20.84 10.26
C VAL A 257 17.70 -21.87 9.44
N ALA A 258 17.98 -23.04 10.01
CA ALA A 258 18.62 -24.15 9.28
C ALA A 258 17.81 -24.57 8.04
N ARG A 259 16.48 -24.59 8.14
CA ARG A 259 15.59 -24.91 7.00
C ARG A 259 15.56 -23.82 5.94
N ILE A 260 15.59 -22.54 6.31
CA ILE A 260 15.68 -21.41 5.37
C ILE A 260 17.03 -21.43 4.64
N GLU A 261 18.12 -21.69 5.36
CA GLU A 261 19.44 -21.82 4.75
C GLU A 261 19.52 -22.98 3.79
N ALA A 262 18.97 -24.15 4.14
CA ALA A 262 18.86 -25.29 3.24
C ALA A 262 18.04 -24.95 1.99
N PHE A 263 16.87 -24.31 2.17
CA PHE A 263 16.01 -23.88 1.06
C PHE A 263 16.70 -22.87 0.13
N ASN A 264 17.44 -21.92 0.69
CA ASN A 264 18.18 -20.92 -0.09
C ASN A 264 19.39 -21.53 -0.82
N ARG A 265 19.99 -22.60 -0.29
CA ARG A 265 21.11 -23.32 -0.91
C ARG A 265 20.67 -24.11 -2.15
N ASP A 266 19.51 -24.77 -2.07
CA ASP A 266 18.92 -25.48 -3.22
C ASP A 266 18.44 -24.50 -4.29
N ARG A 267 18.05 -23.28 -3.90
CA ARG A 267 17.73 -22.15 -4.79
C ARG A 267 18.97 -21.40 -5.30
N THR A 268 20.05 -22.12 -5.64
CA THR A 268 21.03 -21.57 -6.58
C THR A 268 20.26 -21.07 -7.79
N VAL A 269 20.37 -19.76 -8.06
CA VAL A 269 19.66 -19.06 -9.12
C VAL A 269 19.75 -19.90 -10.38
N ASP A 270 18.61 -20.42 -10.85
CA ASP A 270 18.52 -21.05 -12.17
C ASP A 270 19.28 -20.14 -13.13
N ALA A 271 20.35 -20.68 -13.71
CA ALA A 271 21.22 -19.96 -14.61
C ALA A 271 20.34 -19.22 -15.62
N ALA A 272 20.62 -17.92 -15.79
CA ALA A 272 19.85 -16.97 -16.58
C ALA A 272 19.14 -17.67 -17.74
N THR A 273 17.80 -17.67 -17.70
CA THR A 273 16.98 -18.05 -18.84
C THR A 273 17.59 -17.38 -20.08
N PRO A 274 17.93 -18.14 -21.13
CA PRO A 274 18.60 -17.58 -22.30
C PRO A 274 17.83 -16.35 -22.76
N ALA A 275 18.56 -15.26 -23.02
CA ALA A 275 17.99 -13.99 -23.43
C ALA A 275 16.96 -14.26 -24.55
N PRO A 276 15.69 -13.88 -24.37
CA PRO A 276 14.70 -14.09 -25.39
C PRO A 276 15.21 -13.42 -26.67
N VAL A 277 15.25 -14.20 -27.76
CA VAL A 277 15.54 -13.71 -29.11
C VAL A 277 14.68 -12.47 -29.32
N ALA A 278 15.27 -11.37 -29.81
CA ALA A 278 14.58 -10.11 -30.01
C ALA A 278 13.33 -10.31 -30.88
N VAL A 279 12.19 -10.49 -30.22
CA VAL A 279 10.88 -10.48 -30.85
C VAL A 279 10.57 -9.01 -31.12
N GLU A 280 10.13 -8.67 -32.34
CA GLU A 280 9.60 -7.32 -32.60
C GLU A 280 8.38 -7.11 -31.70
N ILE A 281 8.47 -6.15 -30.79
CA ILE A 281 7.47 -5.87 -29.78
C ILE A 281 6.46 -4.89 -30.38
N GLU A 282 5.24 -5.35 -30.68
CA GLU A 282 4.16 -4.50 -31.21
C GLU A 282 3.56 -3.56 -30.15
N GLY A 283 3.72 -3.88 -28.87
CA GLY A 283 3.28 -3.04 -27.77
C GLY A 283 3.36 -3.75 -26.43
N PHE A 284 3.26 -2.99 -25.35
CA PHE A 284 3.29 -3.52 -23.98
C PHE A 284 2.53 -2.60 -23.04
N ARG A 285 2.13 -3.12 -21.88
CA ARG A 285 1.43 -2.35 -20.84
C ARG A 285 2.38 -2.02 -19.71
N PHE A 286 2.23 -0.85 -19.13
CA PHE A 286 2.97 -0.44 -17.95
C PHE A 286 2.09 0.35 -16.97
N GLU A 287 2.53 0.40 -15.72
CA GLU A 287 1.96 1.29 -14.68
C GLU A 287 3.08 2.05 -13.97
N THR A 288 2.80 3.29 -13.57
CA THR A 288 3.72 4.14 -12.82
C THR A 288 3.20 4.44 -11.41
N ASP A 289 4.11 4.80 -10.51
CA ASP A 289 3.74 5.47 -9.27
C ASP A 289 3.43 6.97 -9.48
N ALA A 290 3.11 7.67 -8.38
CA ALA A 290 2.81 9.11 -8.40
C ALA A 290 4.00 9.98 -8.83
N GLN A 291 5.23 9.46 -8.79
CA GLN A 291 6.45 10.15 -9.25
C GLN A 291 6.78 9.82 -10.71
N GLY A 292 5.93 9.05 -11.39
CA GLY A 292 6.12 8.65 -12.78
C GLY A 292 7.14 7.51 -12.96
N ILE A 293 7.50 6.79 -11.89
CA ILE A 293 8.41 5.64 -11.97
C ILE A 293 7.61 4.40 -12.36
N ILE A 294 8.03 3.70 -13.41
CA ILE A 294 7.42 2.45 -13.87
C ILE A 294 7.60 1.36 -12.80
N ARG A 295 6.50 0.80 -12.29
CA ARG A 295 6.49 -0.25 -11.26
C ARG A 295 6.06 -1.61 -11.80
N MET A 296 5.30 -1.60 -12.88
CA MET A 296 4.77 -2.80 -13.50
C MET A 296 4.93 -2.69 -15.01
N VAL A 297 5.30 -3.81 -15.61
CA VAL A 297 5.42 -3.98 -17.06
C VAL A 297 4.88 -5.37 -17.38
N ASP A 298 4.03 -5.44 -18.39
CA ASP A 298 3.41 -6.66 -18.91
C ASP A 298 3.54 -6.70 -20.43
N GLY A 299 3.82 -7.89 -20.97
CA GLY A 299 4.08 -8.14 -22.39
C GLY A 299 5.54 -8.07 -22.82
N VAL A 300 6.46 -7.59 -21.97
CA VAL A 300 7.92 -7.47 -22.29
C VAL A 300 8.83 -7.76 -21.09
N ALA A 301 10.13 -7.91 -21.34
CA ALA A 301 11.13 -8.14 -20.31
C ALA A 301 11.17 -6.98 -19.30
N ARG A 302 10.94 -7.30 -18.02
CA ARG A 302 10.80 -6.32 -16.93
C ARG A 302 12.12 -5.62 -16.58
N SER A 303 13.25 -6.29 -16.81
CA SER A 303 14.58 -5.87 -16.34
C SER A 303 15.01 -4.51 -16.89
N ALA A 304 14.60 -4.15 -18.10
CA ALA A 304 15.01 -2.91 -18.75
C ALA A 304 14.08 -1.72 -18.47
N LEU A 305 12.88 -1.96 -17.92
CA LEU A 305 11.80 -0.96 -17.85
C LEU A 305 11.31 -0.65 -16.43
N VAL A 306 11.34 -1.61 -15.51
CA VAL A 306 10.93 -1.34 -14.12
C VAL A 306 11.97 -0.42 -13.46
N GLY A 307 11.50 0.70 -12.89
CA GLY A 307 12.34 1.73 -12.29
C GLY A 307 12.64 2.95 -13.18
N VAL A 308 12.34 2.87 -14.48
CA VAL A 308 12.46 4.00 -15.42
C VAL A 308 11.43 5.07 -15.06
N SER A 309 11.80 6.35 -15.17
CA SER A 309 10.95 7.49 -14.82
C SER A 309 10.46 8.24 -16.05
N LEU A 310 9.15 8.43 -16.15
CA LEU A 310 8.54 9.25 -17.20
C LEU A 310 8.87 10.74 -17.07
N ALA A 311 9.29 11.21 -15.89
CA ALA A 311 9.59 12.61 -15.65
C ALA A 311 10.95 13.07 -16.20
N TYR A 312 11.78 12.12 -16.63
CA TYR A 312 13.18 12.33 -16.94
C TYR A 312 13.52 11.90 -18.37
N ALA A 313 13.66 12.89 -19.26
CA ALA A 313 14.00 12.69 -20.67
C ALA A 313 15.52 12.54 -20.86
N ALA A 314 16.11 11.51 -20.25
CA ALA A 314 17.51 11.13 -20.44
C ALA A 314 17.66 9.61 -20.40
N GLN A 315 18.85 9.10 -20.71
CA GLN A 315 19.14 7.67 -20.62
C GLN A 315 19.04 7.19 -19.16
N GLN A 316 18.26 6.13 -18.93
CA GLN A 316 18.07 5.48 -17.64
C GLN A 316 18.35 3.98 -17.77
N GLY A 317 19.60 3.59 -17.57
CA GLY A 317 20.04 2.22 -17.83
C GLY A 317 19.99 1.91 -19.33
N GLU A 318 19.17 0.95 -19.72
CA GLU A 318 18.96 0.57 -21.13
C GLU A 318 17.82 1.31 -21.82
N ALA A 319 17.03 2.10 -21.08
CA ALA A 319 15.87 2.81 -21.58
C ALA A 319 16.15 4.31 -21.84
N HIS A 320 15.66 4.84 -22.97
CA HIS A 320 15.67 6.26 -23.30
C HIS A 320 14.25 6.74 -23.58
N LEU A 321 13.80 7.77 -22.87
CA LEU A 321 12.50 8.40 -23.09
C LEU A 321 12.67 9.79 -23.67
N ASP A 322 11.80 10.16 -24.60
CA ASP A 322 11.81 11.49 -25.20
C ASP A 322 11.28 12.61 -24.27
N GLY A 323 11.46 13.85 -24.73
CA GLY A 323 10.98 15.04 -24.04
C GLY A 323 9.46 15.23 -24.03
N VAL A 324 8.72 14.53 -24.90
CA VAL A 324 7.27 14.68 -25.03
C VAL A 324 6.59 14.05 -23.83
N ALA A 325 6.94 12.81 -23.48
CA ALA A 325 6.42 12.13 -22.29
C ALA A 325 6.80 12.89 -21.01
N ALA A 326 8.04 13.33 -20.88
CA ALA A 326 8.49 14.11 -19.72
C ALA A 326 7.77 15.46 -19.59
N GLY A 327 7.55 16.16 -20.70
CA GLY A 327 6.81 17.41 -20.74
C GLY A 327 5.34 17.23 -20.35
N ALA A 328 4.69 16.19 -20.86
CA ALA A 328 3.30 15.87 -20.54
C ALA A 328 3.13 15.44 -19.08
N PHE A 329 4.06 14.63 -18.55
CA PHE A 329 4.04 14.25 -17.14
C PHE A 329 4.12 15.48 -16.22
N ARG A 330 5.02 16.43 -16.50
CA ARG A 330 5.13 17.69 -15.74
C ARG A 330 3.86 18.54 -15.79
N ARG A 331 3.14 18.52 -16.91
CA ARG A 331 1.88 19.24 -17.11
C ARG A 331 0.65 18.46 -16.63
N ARG A 332 0.84 17.22 -16.13
CA ARG A 332 -0.24 16.28 -15.79
C ARG A 332 -1.25 16.09 -16.93
N SER A 333 -0.77 16.15 -18.17
CA SER A 333 -1.59 16.01 -19.37
C SER A 333 -1.40 14.62 -19.99
N ARG A 334 -2.40 14.17 -20.75
CA ARG A 334 -2.26 12.98 -21.60
C ARG A 334 -1.19 13.23 -22.67
N PHE A 335 -0.51 12.17 -23.09
CA PHE A 335 0.38 12.17 -24.24
C PHE A 335 0.11 10.96 -25.12
N SER A 336 0.33 11.14 -26.42
CA SER A 336 0.43 10.09 -27.43
C SER A 336 1.72 10.30 -28.19
N ASP A 337 2.16 9.28 -28.94
CA ASP A 337 3.28 9.39 -29.88
C ASP A 337 4.64 9.75 -29.25
N ALA A 338 4.79 9.50 -27.94
CA ALA A 338 6.08 9.62 -27.26
C ALA A 338 6.96 8.41 -27.54
N ARG A 339 8.26 8.66 -27.71
CA ARG A 339 9.26 7.63 -28.04
C ARG A 339 9.94 7.09 -26.80
N LEU A 340 10.01 5.76 -26.74
CA LEU A 340 10.76 5.00 -25.77
C LEU A 340 11.65 4.00 -26.51
N GLU A 341 12.96 4.11 -26.29
CA GLU A 341 13.94 3.17 -26.83
C GLU A 341 14.47 2.29 -25.70
N VAL A 342 14.60 0.98 -25.94
CA VAL A 342 15.09 0.01 -24.96
C VAL A 342 16.13 -0.88 -25.62
N GLY A 343 17.35 -0.90 -25.10
CA GLY A 343 18.42 -1.77 -25.63
C GLY A 343 18.91 -1.38 -27.03
N GLY A 344 18.79 -0.11 -27.43
CA GLY A 344 19.37 0.41 -28.67
C GLY A 344 18.63 0.09 -29.97
N THR A 345 17.47 -0.58 -29.91
CA THR A 345 16.65 -0.84 -31.11
C THR A 345 15.57 0.23 -31.25
N ARG A 346 15.69 1.08 -32.26
CA ARG A 346 14.72 2.13 -32.62
C ARG A 346 13.35 1.52 -32.92
N LEU A 347 12.33 1.90 -32.15
CA LEU A 347 10.93 1.86 -32.62
C LEU A 347 10.69 3.16 -33.41
N LEU A 348 10.68 3.04 -34.74
CA LEU A 348 10.44 4.12 -35.70
C LEU A 348 9.06 3.94 -36.36
N PRO A 349 8.52 5.05 -36.89
CA PRO A 349 7.38 5.81 -36.38
C PRO A 349 6.02 5.09 -36.40
#